data_AF-A0A4U8S320-F1
#
_entry.id   AF-A0A4U8S320-F1
#
_cell.length_a   1.000
_cell.length_b   1.000
_cell.length_c   1.000
_cell.angle_alpha   90.00
_cell.angle_beta   90.00
_cell.angle_gamma   90.00
#
_symmetry.space_group_name_H-M   'P 1'
#
loop_
_entity.id
_entity.type
_entity.pdbx_description
1 polymer ?
#
loop_
_entity_poly.entity_id
_entity_poly.type
_entity_poly.pdbx_seq_one_letter_code
_entity_poly.pdbx_strand_id
1 'polypeptide(L)'
;MSKNKIVLTAQDRKELTPLLHLTKAERKLMPQEVLQKLEVLAREQDGTSEFQQLEEIIEESLNIVQTLELNEDLEYLRQTNQREKIKDFVWWSINYKIFLAHRRVQRARRRAKQLKQKN
;
A
#
# COMPACT_ATOMS: atom_id res chain seq x y z
N MET A 1 1.80 18.38 -11.54
CA MET A 1 2.79 17.34 -11.86
C MET A 1 4.08 17.99 -12.39
N SER A 2 4.88 18.64 -11.53
CA SER A 2 6.24 19.05 -11.87
C SER A 2 7.18 17.89 -11.55
N LYS A 3 7.67 17.23 -12.59
CA LYS A 3 8.25 15.88 -12.51
C LYS A 3 9.72 15.78 -12.07
N ASN A 4 10.35 16.85 -11.57
CA ASN A 4 11.68 16.79 -10.97
C ASN A 4 11.77 17.83 -9.84
N LYS A 5 11.98 17.38 -8.59
CA LYS A 5 12.28 18.26 -7.45
C LYS A 5 13.65 18.89 -7.70
N ILE A 6 13.70 20.20 -7.91
CA ILE A 6 14.96 20.93 -8.13
C ILE A 6 15.65 21.06 -6.78
N VAL A 7 16.74 20.32 -6.58
CA VAL A 7 17.55 20.38 -5.37
C VAL A 7 18.75 21.28 -5.64
N LEU A 8 18.92 22.33 -4.84
CA LEU A 8 20.07 23.23 -4.93
C LEU A 8 21.29 22.58 -4.26
N THR A 9 22.40 22.46 -4.99
CA THR A 9 23.68 22.04 -4.40
C THR A 9 24.38 23.20 -3.71
N ALA A 10 25.39 22.90 -2.87
CA ALA A 10 26.20 23.94 -2.23
C ALA A 10 26.94 24.85 -3.23
N GLN A 11 27.25 24.32 -4.42
CA GLN A 11 27.87 25.08 -5.51
C GLN A 11 26.84 26.01 -6.17
N ASP A 12 25.65 25.51 -6.48
CA ASP A 12 24.55 26.33 -7.02
C ASP A 12 24.27 27.52 -6.10
N ARG A 13 24.25 27.31 -4.78
CA ARG A 13 24.01 28.39 -3.82
C ARG A 13 25.06 29.49 -3.92
N LYS A 14 26.35 29.15 -4.03
CA LYS A 14 27.43 30.15 -4.15
C LYS A 14 27.34 30.96 -5.45
N GLU A 15 27.00 30.30 -6.55
CA GLU A 15 26.93 30.92 -7.87
C GLU A 15 25.66 31.77 -8.07
N LEU A 16 24.54 31.34 -7.48
CA LEU A 16 23.24 31.97 -7.66
C LEU A 16 22.93 33.08 -6.65
N THR A 17 23.56 33.07 -5.45
CA THR A 17 23.34 34.10 -4.42
C THR A 17 23.61 35.52 -4.94
N PRO A 18 24.71 35.81 -5.66
CA PRO A 18 24.95 37.14 -6.23
C PRO A 18 23.89 37.56 -7.26
N LEU A 19 23.27 36.60 -7.94
CA LEU A 19 22.29 36.84 -9.01
C LEU A 19 20.90 37.22 -8.47
N LEU A 20 20.64 36.99 -7.17
CA LEU A 20 19.40 37.40 -6.50
C LEU A 20 19.22 38.92 -6.42
N HIS A 21 20.30 39.70 -6.60
CA HIS A 21 20.24 41.16 -6.56
C HIS A 21 20.15 41.79 -7.95
N LEU A 22 20.21 41.00 -9.03
CA LEU A 22 20.11 41.50 -10.40
C LEU A 22 18.71 42.02 -10.73
N THR A 23 18.64 42.95 -11.67
CA THR A 23 17.39 43.57 -12.11
C THR A 23 16.51 42.58 -12.88
N LYS A 24 15.20 42.83 -12.92
CA LYS A 24 14.24 41.97 -13.65
C LYS A 24 14.57 41.83 -15.14
N ALA A 25 15.18 42.85 -15.74
CA ALA A 25 15.57 42.83 -17.15
C ALA A 25 16.73 41.87 -17.43
N GLU A 26 17.74 41.84 -16.55
CA GLU A 26 18.90 40.95 -16.66
C GLU A 26 18.51 39.49 -16.43
N ARG A 27 17.58 39.23 -15.50
CA ARG A 27 17.06 37.86 -15.27
C ARG A 27 16.29 37.33 -16.47
N LYS A 28 15.60 38.18 -17.23
CA LYS A 28 14.80 37.74 -18.38
C LYS A 28 15.64 37.14 -19.52
N LEU A 29 16.94 37.43 -19.54
CA LEU A 29 17.90 36.88 -20.50
C LEU A 29 18.54 35.55 -20.03
N MET A 30 18.25 35.10 -18.81
CA MET A 30 18.86 33.89 -18.24
C MET A 30 18.14 32.61 -18.70
N PRO A 31 18.85 31.47 -18.74
CA PRO A 31 18.25 30.17 -19.00
C PRO A 31 17.14 29.84 -18.00
N GLN A 32 16.11 29.15 -18.48
CA GLN A 32 14.92 28.82 -17.67
C GLN A 32 15.23 27.95 -16.45
N GLU A 33 16.24 27.07 -16.56
CA GLU A 33 16.73 26.25 -15.45
C GLU A 33 17.35 27.10 -14.32
N VAL A 34 18.09 28.16 -14.67
CA VAL A 34 18.71 29.08 -13.71
C VAL A 34 17.64 29.90 -13.01
N LEU A 35 16.60 30.33 -13.75
CA LEU A 35 15.46 31.05 -13.18
C LEU A 35 14.68 30.21 -12.16
N GLN A 36 14.44 28.93 -12.47
CA GLN A 36 13.77 28.03 -11.53
C GLN A 36 14.61 27.80 -10.26
N LYS A 37 15.92 27.63 -10.39
CA LYS A 37 16.82 27.52 -9.22
C LYS A 37 16.87 28.80 -8.40
N LEU A 38 16.86 29.98 -9.03
CA LEU A 38 16.81 31.28 -8.34
C LEU A 38 15.49 31.49 -7.59
N GLU A 39 14.36 31.04 -8.13
CA GLU A 39 13.08 31.09 -7.41
C GLU A 39 13.10 30.22 -6.16
N VAL A 40 13.67 29.01 -6.24
CA VAL A 40 13.84 28.14 -5.06
C VAL A 40 14.73 28.81 -4.01
N LEU A 41 15.85 29.39 -4.44
CA LEU A 41 16.81 30.05 -3.54
C LEU A 41 16.21 31.32 -2.88
N ALA A 42 15.40 32.07 -3.62
CA ALA A 42 14.66 33.21 -3.07
C ALA A 42 13.64 32.77 -2.00
N ARG A 43 12.89 31.69 -2.25
CA ARG A 43 11.95 31.11 -1.27
C ARG A 43 12.64 30.56 -0.02
N GLU A 44 13.87 30.03 -0.16
CA GLU A 44 14.71 29.63 0.98
C GLU A 44 15.11 30.86 1.83
N GLN A 45 15.46 32.00 1.22
CA GLN A 45 15.84 33.22 1.94
C GLN A 45 14.67 33.95 2.60
N ASP A 46 13.48 33.89 2.00
CA ASP A 46 12.27 34.54 2.50
C ASP A 46 11.62 33.79 3.69
N GLY A 47 12.21 32.68 4.16
CA GLY A 47 11.77 31.93 5.34
C GLY A 47 10.44 31.17 5.18
N THR A 48 9.76 31.29 4.04
CA THR A 48 8.51 30.59 3.73
C THR A 48 8.72 29.12 3.32
N SER A 49 9.95 28.74 2.95
CA SER A 49 10.28 27.37 2.54
C SER A 49 10.31 26.36 3.70
N GLU A 50 10.65 26.77 4.93
CA GLU A 50 10.76 25.82 6.05
C GLU A 50 9.40 25.26 6.44
N PHE A 51 8.37 26.10 6.47
CA PHE A 51 7.01 25.68 6.81
C PHE A 51 6.37 24.83 5.72
N GLN A 52 6.60 25.15 4.44
CA GLN A 52 6.10 24.34 3.31
C GLN A 52 6.70 22.93 3.30
N GLN A 53 7.99 22.80 3.60
CA GLN A 53 8.63 21.47 3.69
C GLN A 53 8.07 20.65 4.85
N LEU A 54 7.76 21.28 5.99
CA LEU A 54 7.13 20.61 7.11
C LEU A 54 5.70 20.17 6.80
N GLU A 55 4.91 21.00 6.12
CA GLU A 55 3.57 20.64 5.65
C GLU A 55 3.61 19.45 4.67
N GLU A 56 4.51 19.47 3.69
CA GLU A 56 4.73 18.35 2.76
C GLU A 56 5.08 17.05 3.51
N ILE A 57 5.98 17.12 4.49
CA ILE A 57 6.37 15.95 5.30
C ILE A 57 5.18 15.42 6.12
N ILE A 58 4.37 16.31 6.68
CA ILE A 58 3.18 15.92 7.45
C ILE A 58 2.16 15.24 6.53
N GLU A 59 1.90 15.79 5.35
CA GLU A 59 1.00 15.18 4.37
C GLU A 59 1.48 13.81 3.90
N GLU A 60 2.77 13.67 3.58
CA GLU A 60 3.37 12.38 3.22
C GLU A 60 3.25 11.36 4.36
N SER A 61 3.52 11.78 5.60
CA SER A 61 3.41 10.93 6.78
C SER A 61 1.97 10.47 7.04
N LEU A 62 1.00 11.37 6.93
CA LEU A 62 -0.42 11.05 7.07
C LEU A 62 -0.88 10.06 6.00
N ASN A 63 -0.41 10.24 4.77
CA ASN A 63 -0.74 9.32 3.67
C ASN A 63 -0.16 7.92 3.92
N ILE A 64 1.08 7.82 4.41
CA ILE A 64 1.69 6.53 4.79
C ILE A 64 0.83 5.84 5.86
N VAL A 65 0.46 6.54 6.93
CA VAL A 65 -0.37 5.97 8.01
C VAL A 65 -1.71 5.47 7.48
N GLN A 66 -2.41 6.27 6.67
CA GLN A 66 -3.69 5.87 6.07
C GLN A 66 -3.56 4.62 5.19
N THR A 67 -2.48 4.50 4.41
CA THR A 67 -2.26 3.30 3.59
C THR A 67 -1.94 2.07 4.43
N LEU A 68 -1.27 2.22 5.58
CA LEU A 68 -0.97 1.11 6.48
C LEU A 68 -2.24 0.61 7.19
N GLU A 69 -3.09 1.52 7.68
CA GLU A 69 -4.37 1.17 8.29
C GLU A 69 -5.27 0.36 7.33
N LEU A 70 -5.37 0.81 6.06
CA LEU A 70 -6.13 0.08 5.03
C LEU A 70 -5.59 -1.34 4.77
N ASN A 71 -4.27 -1.53 4.88
CA ASN A 71 -3.66 -2.84 4.67
C ASN A 71 -3.92 -3.80 5.85
N GLU A 72 -3.93 -3.30 7.08
CA GLU A 72 -4.26 -4.10 8.27
C GLU A 72 -5.71 -4.59 8.23
N ASP A 73 -6.65 -3.72 7.86
CA ASP A 73 -8.07 -4.07 7.71
C ASP A 73 -8.29 -5.15 6.62
N LEU A 74 -7.59 -5.03 5.50
CA LEU A 74 -7.65 -6.01 4.41
C LEU A 74 -7.04 -7.36 4.82
N GLU A 75 -5.93 -7.36 5.57
CA GLU A 75 -5.35 -8.59 6.11
C GLU A 75 -6.31 -9.28 7.10
N TYR A 76 -6.95 -8.51 7.99
CA TYR A 76 -7.93 -9.03 8.93
C TYR A 76 -9.13 -9.66 8.22
N LEU A 77 -9.70 -8.98 7.21
CA LEU A 77 -10.79 -9.49 6.39
C LEU A 77 -10.39 -10.74 5.61
N ARG A 78 -9.14 -10.83 5.14
CA ARG A 78 -8.63 -12.03 4.44
C ARG A 78 -8.51 -13.22 5.38
N GLN A 79 -7.98 -13.02 6.58
CA GLN A 79 -7.81 -14.10 7.57
C GLN A 79 -9.15 -14.64 8.07
N THR A 80 -10.12 -13.77 8.34
CA THR A 80 -11.47 -14.16 8.79
C THR A 80 -12.18 -14.98 7.71
N ASN A 81 -12.21 -14.52 6.46
CA ASN A 81 -12.78 -15.25 5.33
C ASN A 81 -12.12 -16.61 5.08
N GLN A 82 -10.79 -16.73 5.28
CA GLN A 82 -10.11 -18.03 5.18
C GLN A 82 -10.51 -18.98 6.31
N ARG A 83 -10.63 -18.49 7.54
CA ARG A 83 -11.04 -19.31 8.69
C ARG A 83 -12.45 -19.86 8.52
N GLU A 84 -13.39 -19.07 8.01
CA GLU A 84 -14.76 -19.52 7.72
C GLU A 84 -14.78 -20.64 6.68
N LYS A 85 -14.05 -20.48 5.56
CA LYS A 85 -13.92 -21.53 4.53
C LYS A 85 -13.31 -22.83 5.07
N ILE A 86 -12.32 -22.73 5.95
CA ILE A 86 -11.71 -23.89 6.62
C ILE A 86 -12.74 -24.59 7.51
N LYS A 87 -13.53 -23.84 8.28
CA LYS A 87 -14.57 -24.39 9.15
C LYS A 87 -15.62 -25.17 8.35
N ASP A 88 -16.10 -24.61 7.24
CA ASP A 88 -17.07 -25.27 6.37
C ASP A 88 -16.51 -26.54 5.74
N PHE A 89 -15.25 -26.49 5.27
CA PHE A 89 -14.56 -27.66 4.72
C PHE A 89 -14.41 -28.77 5.77
N VAL A 90 -13.98 -28.43 6.98
CA VAL A 90 -13.82 -29.40 8.09
C VAL A 90 -15.18 -30.02 8.42
N TRP A 91 -16.22 -29.21 8.57
CA TRP A 91 -17.58 -29.68 8.83
C TRP A 91 -18.08 -30.63 7.74
N TRP A 92 -17.93 -30.26 6.47
CA TRP A 92 -18.30 -31.11 5.33
C TRP A 92 -17.53 -32.43 5.35
N SER A 93 -16.21 -32.37 5.57
CA SER A 93 -15.33 -33.55 5.56
C SER A 93 -15.69 -34.56 6.65
N ILE A 94 -16.06 -34.09 7.84
CA ILE A 94 -16.45 -34.93 8.97
C ILE A 94 -17.80 -35.59 8.67
N ASN A 95 -18.79 -34.81 8.25
CA ASN A 95 -20.11 -35.34 7.94
C ASN A 95 -20.09 -36.34 6.79
N TYR A 96 -19.25 -36.10 5.78
CA TYR A 96 -19.05 -37.03 4.69
C TYR A 96 -18.46 -38.36 5.17
N LYS A 97 -17.47 -38.34 6.08
CA LYS A 97 -16.92 -39.56 6.68
C LYS A 97 -17.97 -40.35 7.47
N ILE A 98 -18.80 -39.66 8.26
CA ILE A 98 -19.92 -40.26 9.01
C ILE A 98 -20.92 -40.91 8.04
N PHE A 99 -21.32 -40.19 6.99
CA PHE A 99 -22.21 -40.72 5.97
C PHE A 99 -21.66 -41.99 5.31
N LEU A 100 -20.38 -41.99 4.92
CA LEU A 100 -19.73 -43.16 4.34
C LEU A 100 -19.68 -44.35 5.31
N ALA A 101 -19.43 -44.09 6.61
CA ALA A 101 -19.44 -45.13 7.64
C ALA A 101 -20.83 -45.77 7.76
N HIS A 102 -21.89 -44.97 7.86
CA HIS A 102 -23.27 -45.45 7.86
C HIS A 102 -23.59 -46.28 6.61
N ARG A 103 -23.18 -45.80 5.43
CA ARG A 103 -23.41 -46.51 4.17
C ARG A 103 -22.67 -47.84 4.10
N ARG A 104 -21.44 -47.92 4.62
CA ARG A 104 -20.68 -49.17 4.74
C ARG A 104 -21.39 -50.18 5.65
N VAL A 105 -21.85 -49.75 6.81
CA VAL A 105 -22.60 -50.60 7.75
C VAL A 105 -23.90 -51.10 7.12
N GLN A 106 -24.65 -50.24 6.44
CA GLN A 106 -25.88 -50.64 5.74
C GLN A 106 -25.62 -51.70 4.65
N ARG A 107 -24.56 -51.53 3.85
CA ARG A 107 -24.16 -52.52 2.84
C ARG A 107 -23.78 -53.86 3.47
N ALA A 108 -23.02 -53.84 4.56
CA ALA A 108 -22.64 -55.06 5.28
C ALA A 108 -23.88 -55.79 5.81
N ARG A 109 -24.83 -55.07 6.43
CA ARG A 109 -26.12 -55.64 6.88
C ARG A 109 -26.94 -56.25 5.74
N ARG A 110 -27.01 -55.59 4.58
CA ARG A 110 -27.71 -56.12 3.40
C ARG A 110 -27.07 -57.41 2.89
N ARG A 111 -25.74 -57.46 2.78
CA ARG A 111 -25.01 -58.68 2.39
C ARG A 111 -25.25 -59.84 3.36
N ALA A 112 -25.20 -59.57 4.66
CA ALA A 112 -25.47 -60.59 5.69
C ALA A 112 -26.90 -61.13 5.61
N LYS A 113 -27.90 -60.27 5.35
CA LYS A 113 -29.29 -60.70 5.13
C LYS A 113 -29.45 -61.58 3.88
N GLN A 114 -28.80 -61.22 2.77
CA GLN A 114 -28.83 -62.03 1.54
C GLN A 114 -28.18 -63.40 1.72
N LEU A 115 -27.09 -63.49 2.48
CA LEU A 115 -26.45 -64.77 2.80
C LEU A 115 -27.37 -65.68 3.65
N LYS A 116 -28.09 -65.11 4.62
CA LYS A 116 -29.07 -65.85 5.43
C LYS A 116 -30.30 -66.35 4.67
N GLN A 117 -30.62 -65.75 3.52
CA GLN A 117 -31.76 -66.19 2.69
C GLN A 117 -31.38 -67.29 1.68
N LYS A 118 -30.08 -67.51 1.45
CA LYS A 118 -29.57 -68.51 0.51
C LYS A 118 -29.22 -69.85 1.16
N ASN A 119 -29.15 -69.90 2.48
CA ASN A 119 -28.99 -71.11 3.29
C ASN A 119 -30.33 -71.46 3.93
#